data_AF-A0A640KG83-F1
#
_entry.id   AF-A0A640KG83-F1
#
_cell.length_a   1.000
_cell.length_b   1.000
_cell.length_c   1.000
_cell.angle_alpha   90.00
_cell.angle_beta   90.00
_cell.angle_gamma   90.00
#
_symmetry.space_group_name_H-M   'P 1'
#
loop_
_entity.id
_entity.type
_entity.pdbx_description
1 polymer ?
#
loop_
_entity_poly.entity_id
_entity_poly.type
_entity_poly.pdbx_seq_one_letter_code
_entity_poly.pdbx_strand_id
1 'polypeptide(L)'
;MEDDAHLIATEPYKVDELQAEFVGCSPREAYGTICGRLRCTRLASVAVMLPDVSGTWDLVTTLDFSRTYVGSQGALPVIELCRRLPRLQSLVFCDNYLINDTVWHLVQMALFHPSLERVDLSANEYISWSGAMCLVELVLRNPHITYVGLRSSTVAAEIVGAIEAQTRRNAVSRFRSEGLKRSLPVHPTAVHIRALKRLFEMHQQHGQVTASLLESGFEELLRDSGRTGELHLFTEKYLPKLKARAPSGGLTCEAFLVLLLIDGSSYDETTVAMLKRVFTMFNMDPSVPDPISDGYVLVRDMADIMTHVYGSRPSDADVTALKHRLGVTSDTTTLDWEEFLYVAYPHGPTAGDRLCCMTCTPLADTIEVMHH
;
A
#
# COMPACT_ATOMS: atom_id res chain seq x y z
N MET A 1 -16.17 -36.98 -15.54
CA MET A 1 -14.73 -36.83 -15.24
C MET A 1 -14.35 -35.40 -14.87
N GLU A 2 -15.21 -34.38 -15.05
CA GLU A 2 -15.01 -33.04 -14.48
C GLU A 2 -15.20 -32.99 -12.95
N ASP A 3 -16.12 -33.80 -12.38
CA ASP A 3 -16.37 -33.83 -10.93
C ASP A 3 -15.12 -34.16 -10.08
N ASP A 4 -14.19 -34.95 -10.62
CA ASP A 4 -13.01 -35.44 -9.89
C ASP A 4 -11.95 -34.32 -9.72
N ALA A 5 -11.81 -33.45 -10.73
CA ALA A 5 -10.84 -32.34 -10.69
C ALA A 5 -11.25 -31.26 -9.68
N HIS A 6 -12.54 -30.95 -9.58
CA HIS A 6 -13.07 -30.03 -8.57
C HIS A 6 -12.92 -30.61 -7.16
N LEU A 7 -13.16 -31.91 -6.97
CA LEU A 7 -12.95 -32.56 -5.67
C LEU A 7 -11.48 -32.49 -5.23
N ILE A 8 -10.54 -32.83 -6.12
CA ILE A 8 -9.09 -32.77 -5.83
C ILE A 8 -8.62 -31.34 -5.52
N ALA A 9 -9.18 -30.33 -6.19
CA ALA A 9 -8.80 -28.94 -5.94
C ALA A 9 -9.12 -28.51 -4.50
N THR A 10 -10.18 -29.05 -3.89
CA THR A 10 -10.61 -28.69 -2.52
C THR A 10 -9.78 -29.33 -1.40
N GLU A 11 -8.94 -30.32 -1.73
CA GLU A 11 -8.13 -31.01 -0.72
C GLU A 11 -6.94 -30.13 -0.26
N PRO A 12 -6.66 -30.12 1.06
CA PRO A 12 -5.43 -29.51 1.57
C PRO A 12 -4.21 -30.13 0.89
N TYR A 13 -3.26 -29.29 0.50
CA TYR A 13 -2.04 -29.74 -0.16
C TYR A 13 -0.80 -29.24 0.57
N LYS A 14 0.33 -29.91 0.35
CA LYS A 14 1.65 -29.43 0.77
C LYS A 14 2.48 -29.09 -0.45
N VAL A 15 3.09 -27.91 -0.43
CA VAL A 15 3.91 -27.40 -1.54
C VAL A 15 5.03 -28.39 -1.89
N ASP A 16 5.76 -28.89 -0.90
CA ASP A 16 6.88 -29.82 -1.10
C ASP A 16 6.48 -31.13 -1.79
N GLU A 17 5.28 -31.65 -1.48
CA GLU A 17 4.75 -32.88 -2.07
C GLU A 17 4.40 -32.67 -3.55
N LEU A 18 3.75 -31.55 -3.88
CA LEU A 18 3.41 -31.19 -5.25
C LEU A 18 4.64 -30.81 -6.09
N GLN A 19 5.64 -30.20 -5.46
CA GLN A 19 6.89 -29.82 -6.11
C GLN A 19 7.78 -31.04 -6.41
N ALA A 20 7.67 -32.11 -5.62
CA ALA A 20 8.38 -33.37 -5.85
C ALA A 20 8.01 -34.06 -7.19
N GLU A 21 6.86 -33.72 -7.77
CA GLU A 21 6.51 -34.15 -9.14
C GLU A 21 7.45 -33.57 -10.22
N PHE A 22 8.14 -32.48 -9.90
CA PHE A 22 8.96 -31.68 -10.80
C PHE A 22 10.44 -31.68 -10.39
N VAL A 23 10.91 -32.77 -9.79
CA VAL A 23 12.32 -32.94 -9.41
C VAL A 23 13.23 -32.70 -10.62
N GLY A 24 14.18 -31.77 -10.46
CA GLY A 24 15.12 -31.40 -11.51
C GLY A 24 14.59 -30.39 -12.52
N CYS A 25 13.31 -30.03 -12.49
CA CYS A 25 12.75 -29.01 -13.38
C CYS A 25 12.85 -27.60 -12.79
N SER A 26 12.97 -26.61 -13.67
CA SER A 26 12.74 -25.20 -13.34
C SER A 26 11.23 -24.90 -13.21
N PRO A 27 10.84 -23.81 -12.50
CA PRO A 27 9.46 -23.34 -12.51
C PRO A 27 8.91 -23.11 -13.93
N ARG A 28 9.75 -22.63 -14.85
CA ARG A 28 9.40 -22.42 -16.26
C ARG A 28 9.10 -23.73 -17.01
N GLU A 29 9.88 -24.78 -16.77
CA GLU A 29 9.67 -26.11 -17.37
C GLU A 29 8.42 -26.79 -16.81
N ALA A 30 8.22 -26.68 -15.49
CA ALA A 30 7.03 -27.18 -14.83
C ALA A 30 5.76 -26.52 -15.36
N TYR A 31 5.77 -25.20 -15.55
CA TYR A 31 4.67 -24.48 -16.19
C TYR A 31 4.32 -25.06 -17.57
N GLY A 32 5.33 -25.32 -18.42
CA GLY A 32 5.10 -25.94 -19.73
C GLY A 32 4.47 -27.33 -19.63
N THR A 33 4.91 -28.13 -18.65
CA THR A 33 4.34 -29.45 -18.38
C THR A 33 2.88 -29.37 -17.91
N ILE A 34 2.57 -28.43 -17.01
CA ILE A 34 1.21 -28.18 -16.50
C ILE A 34 0.30 -27.73 -17.64
N CYS A 35 0.75 -26.80 -18.50
CA CYS A 35 -0.01 -26.40 -19.70
C CYS A 35 -0.34 -27.62 -20.58
N GLY A 36 0.62 -28.52 -20.81
CA GLY A 36 0.40 -29.75 -21.56
C GLY A 36 -0.64 -30.67 -20.92
N ARG A 37 -0.58 -30.87 -19.60
CA ARG A 37 -1.56 -31.68 -18.83
C ARG A 37 -2.98 -31.10 -18.92
N LEU A 38 -3.11 -29.78 -18.80
CA LEU A 38 -4.39 -29.07 -18.88
C LEU A 38 -4.85 -28.78 -20.31
N ARG A 39 -4.08 -29.21 -21.33
CA ARG A 39 -4.37 -28.98 -22.75
C ARG A 39 -4.52 -27.49 -23.10
N CYS A 40 -3.75 -26.64 -22.43
CA CYS A 40 -3.71 -25.20 -22.67
C CYS A 40 -2.48 -24.82 -23.50
N THR A 41 -2.59 -23.73 -24.28
CA THR A 41 -1.44 -23.16 -24.98
C THR A 41 -0.52 -22.46 -23.98
N ARG A 42 0.77 -22.78 -24.01
CA ARG A 42 1.78 -22.12 -23.18
C ARG A 42 1.93 -20.66 -23.59
N LEU A 43 1.69 -19.75 -22.66
CA LEU A 43 1.87 -18.32 -22.91
C LEU A 43 3.34 -17.93 -22.72
N ALA A 44 3.95 -17.35 -23.76
CA ALA A 44 5.34 -16.92 -23.71
C ALA A 44 5.57 -15.78 -22.69
N SER A 45 4.59 -14.88 -22.56
CA SER A 45 4.59 -13.77 -21.58
C SER A 45 4.70 -14.29 -20.15
N VAL A 46 3.93 -15.32 -19.80
CA VAL A 46 3.99 -15.98 -18.49
C VAL A 46 5.32 -16.70 -18.30
N ALA A 47 5.77 -17.46 -19.31
CA ALA A 47 6.99 -18.26 -19.19
C ALA A 47 8.25 -17.41 -18.91
N VAL A 48 8.34 -16.21 -19.48
CA VAL A 48 9.46 -15.27 -19.25
C VAL A 48 9.53 -14.77 -17.81
N MET A 49 8.41 -14.67 -17.10
CA MET A 49 8.36 -14.26 -15.70
C MET A 49 8.87 -15.33 -14.73
N LEU A 50 8.98 -16.57 -15.20
CA LEU A 50 9.41 -17.70 -14.38
C LEU A 50 10.91 -17.95 -14.54
N PRO A 51 11.63 -18.23 -13.44
CA PRO A 51 13.02 -18.67 -13.49
C PRO A 51 13.19 -19.94 -14.35
N ASP A 52 14.29 -19.99 -15.09
CA ASP A 52 14.65 -21.12 -15.96
C ASP A 52 15.80 -21.96 -15.39
N VAL A 53 15.90 -22.00 -14.08
CA VAL A 53 16.96 -22.72 -13.37
C VAL A 53 16.30 -23.63 -12.36
N SER A 54 16.65 -24.92 -12.38
CA SER A 54 16.12 -25.89 -11.43
C SER A 54 16.48 -25.49 -9.99
N GLY A 55 15.56 -25.77 -9.05
CA GLY A 55 15.76 -25.42 -7.64
C GLY A 55 15.53 -23.95 -7.29
N THR A 56 15.09 -23.10 -8.23
CA THR A 56 14.81 -21.67 -7.97
C THR A 56 13.35 -21.36 -7.64
N TRP A 57 12.60 -22.37 -7.19
CA TRP A 57 11.18 -22.25 -6.80
C TRP A 57 10.96 -21.21 -5.68
N ASP A 58 11.87 -21.17 -4.71
CA ASP A 58 11.85 -20.22 -3.59
C ASP A 58 12.15 -18.76 -3.98
N LEU A 59 12.63 -18.50 -5.20
CA LEU A 59 12.93 -17.14 -5.66
C LEU A 59 11.68 -16.41 -6.15
N VAL A 60 10.60 -17.13 -6.44
CA VAL A 60 9.36 -16.54 -6.94
C VAL A 60 8.50 -16.07 -5.77
N THR A 61 8.59 -14.78 -5.45
CA THR A 61 7.81 -14.16 -4.38
C THR A 61 6.61 -13.35 -4.89
N THR A 62 6.67 -12.88 -6.13
CA THR A 62 5.61 -12.10 -6.77
C THR A 62 5.42 -12.56 -8.20
N LEU A 63 4.16 -12.70 -8.60
CA LEU A 63 3.75 -12.90 -9.98
C LEU A 63 2.71 -11.85 -10.35
N ASP A 64 3.07 -10.99 -11.31
CA ASP A 64 2.19 -9.94 -11.81
C ASP A 64 1.88 -10.12 -13.29
N PHE A 65 0.64 -10.53 -13.56
CA PHE A 65 0.11 -10.76 -14.90
C PHE A 65 -0.78 -9.60 -15.37
N SER A 66 -0.73 -8.44 -14.72
CA SER A 66 -1.53 -7.28 -15.09
C SER A 66 -1.40 -6.96 -16.57
N ARG A 67 -2.53 -6.91 -17.29
CA ARG A 67 -2.58 -6.56 -18.73
C ARG A 67 -1.76 -7.50 -19.64
N THR A 68 -1.55 -8.75 -19.23
CA THR A 68 -0.87 -9.77 -20.05
C THR A 68 -1.83 -10.65 -20.85
N TYR A 69 -3.14 -10.40 -20.73
CA TYR A 69 -4.22 -11.12 -21.42
C TYR A 69 -4.12 -12.66 -21.26
N VAL A 70 -3.83 -13.12 -20.04
CA VAL A 70 -3.73 -14.55 -19.74
C VAL A 70 -5.06 -15.25 -19.99
N GLY A 71 -6.17 -14.57 -19.72
CA GLY A 71 -7.52 -15.11 -19.88
C GLY A 71 -7.85 -16.20 -18.85
N SER A 72 -9.14 -16.50 -18.74
CA SER A 72 -9.66 -17.48 -17.77
C SER A 72 -9.03 -18.87 -17.91
N GLN A 73 -8.82 -19.35 -19.15
CA GLN A 73 -8.24 -20.66 -19.42
C GLN A 73 -6.72 -20.68 -19.27
N GLY A 74 -6.02 -19.61 -19.69
CA GLY A 74 -4.57 -19.52 -19.52
C GLY A 74 -4.15 -19.34 -18.06
N ALA A 75 -5.06 -18.85 -17.20
CA ALA A 75 -4.82 -18.67 -15.77
C ALA A 75 -4.81 -20.00 -15.00
N LEU A 76 -5.52 -21.03 -15.46
CA LEU A 76 -5.58 -22.32 -14.75
C LEU A 76 -4.20 -22.99 -14.62
N PRO A 77 -3.37 -23.11 -15.67
CA PRO A 77 -1.99 -23.58 -15.53
C PRO A 77 -1.13 -22.72 -14.59
N VAL A 78 -1.39 -21.41 -14.53
CA VAL A 78 -0.66 -20.50 -13.63
C VAL A 78 -1.06 -20.75 -12.18
N ILE A 79 -2.36 -20.84 -11.91
CA ILE A 79 -2.90 -21.15 -10.57
C ILE A 79 -2.37 -22.50 -10.09
N GLU A 80 -2.35 -23.52 -10.95
CA GLU A 80 -1.83 -24.84 -10.61
C GLU A 80 -0.32 -24.81 -10.34
N LEU A 81 0.45 -24.00 -11.09
CA LEU A 81 1.86 -23.75 -10.77
C LEU A 81 2.03 -23.08 -9.41
N CYS A 82 1.16 -22.12 -9.06
CA CYS A 82 1.24 -21.39 -7.79
C CYS A 82 1.17 -22.31 -6.57
N ARG A 83 0.45 -23.43 -6.63
CA ARG A 83 0.44 -24.47 -5.56
C ARG A 83 1.83 -25.02 -5.23
N ARG A 84 2.82 -24.81 -6.10
CA ARG A 84 4.19 -25.32 -6.03
C ARG A 84 5.21 -24.22 -5.73
N LEU A 85 4.77 -22.99 -5.44
CA LEU A 85 5.65 -21.85 -5.19
C LEU A 85 5.67 -21.52 -3.69
N PRO A 86 6.60 -22.09 -2.90
CA PRO A 86 6.54 -22.04 -1.43
C PRO A 86 6.63 -20.63 -0.84
N ARG A 87 7.22 -19.68 -1.58
CA ARG A 87 7.43 -18.29 -1.14
C ARG A 87 6.60 -17.27 -1.89
N LEU A 88 5.61 -17.68 -2.67
CA LEU A 88 4.73 -16.75 -3.38
C LEU A 88 3.88 -15.94 -2.38
N GLN A 89 4.16 -14.64 -2.29
CA GLN A 89 3.48 -13.69 -1.40
C GLN A 89 2.42 -12.87 -2.14
N SER A 90 2.60 -12.61 -3.43
CA SER A 90 1.70 -11.76 -4.22
C SER A 90 1.38 -12.36 -5.58
N LEU A 91 0.08 -12.48 -5.88
CA LEU A 91 -0.45 -12.93 -7.16
C LEU A 91 -1.42 -11.89 -7.73
N VAL A 92 -1.07 -11.33 -8.89
CA VAL A 92 -1.84 -10.26 -9.53
C VAL A 92 -2.31 -10.70 -10.91
N PHE A 93 -3.62 -10.64 -11.12
CA PHE A 93 -4.31 -10.90 -12.38
C PHE A 93 -5.20 -9.73 -12.80
N CYS A 94 -4.76 -8.50 -12.56
CA CYS A 94 -5.53 -7.32 -12.94
C CYS A 94 -5.77 -7.29 -14.46
N ASP A 95 -6.99 -6.97 -14.90
CA ASP A 95 -7.31 -6.81 -16.33
C ASP A 95 -6.93 -8.05 -17.17
N ASN A 96 -7.45 -9.22 -16.80
CA ASN A 96 -7.18 -10.49 -17.48
C ASN A 96 -8.46 -11.23 -17.91
N TYR A 97 -9.62 -10.58 -17.86
CA TYR A 97 -10.93 -11.16 -18.21
C TYR A 97 -11.19 -12.51 -17.50
N LEU A 98 -10.89 -12.56 -16.21
CA LEU A 98 -11.17 -13.71 -15.37
C LEU A 98 -12.66 -13.84 -15.07
N ILE A 99 -13.16 -15.07 -15.06
CA ILE A 99 -14.52 -15.44 -14.70
C ILE A 99 -14.59 -16.12 -13.33
N ASN A 100 -15.80 -16.26 -12.78
CA ASN A 100 -16.04 -16.89 -11.48
C ASN A 100 -15.42 -18.28 -11.31
N ASP A 101 -15.41 -19.11 -12.37
CA ASP A 101 -14.82 -20.44 -12.32
C ASP A 101 -13.30 -20.41 -12.11
N THR A 102 -12.60 -19.49 -12.78
CA THR A 102 -11.17 -19.27 -12.54
C THR A 102 -10.92 -18.73 -11.12
N VAL A 103 -11.78 -17.84 -10.62
CA VAL A 103 -11.70 -17.35 -9.23
C VAL A 103 -11.85 -18.49 -8.24
N TRP A 104 -12.76 -19.44 -8.49
CA TRP A 104 -12.94 -20.61 -7.64
C TRP A 104 -11.66 -21.45 -7.57
N HIS A 105 -11.00 -21.74 -8.70
CA HIS A 105 -9.73 -22.47 -8.73
C HIS A 105 -8.61 -21.71 -7.99
N LEU A 106 -8.54 -20.39 -8.18
CA LEU A 106 -7.59 -19.53 -7.47
C LEU A 106 -7.81 -19.63 -5.95
N VAL A 107 -9.07 -19.57 -5.51
CA VAL A 107 -9.43 -19.68 -4.09
C VAL A 107 -9.03 -21.04 -3.53
N GLN A 108 -9.27 -22.13 -4.24
CA GLN A 108 -8.86 -23.46 -3.78
C GLN A 108 -7.33 -23.58 -3.61
N MET A 109 -6.55 -22.99 -4.52
CA MET A 109 -5.11 -22.86 -4.34
C MET A 109 -4.79 -22.00 -3.11
N ALA A 110 -5.37 -20.80 -3.03
CA ALA A 110 -5.03 -19.81 -2.02
C ALA A 110 -5.45 -20.21 -0.60
N LEU A 111 -6.48 -21.03 -0.43
CA LEU A 111 -6.98 -21.48 0.88
C LEU A 111 -5.90 -22.19 1.72
N PHE A 112 -4.99 -22.91 1.08
CA PHE A 112 -3.95 -23.69 1.74
C PHE A 112 -2.53 -23.20 1.43
N HIS A 113 -2.40 -22.09 0.71
CA HIS A 113 -1.08 -21.57 0.36
C HIS A 113 -0.38 -21.02 1.61
N PRO A 114 0.87 -21.45 1.90
CA PRO A 114 1.52 -21.16 3.19
C PRO A 114 2.02 -19.72 3.33
N SER A 115 2.25 -19.03 2.21
CA SER A 115 2.90 -17.72 2.19
C SER A 115 2.14 -16.65 1.41
N LEU A 116 0.99 -16.98 0.79
CA LEU A 116 0.27 -16.04 -0.06
C LEU A 116 -0.43 -15.01 0.82
N GLU A 117 -0.17 -13.73 0.55
CA GLU A 117 -0.69 -12.62 1.35
C GLU A 117 -1.62 -11.74 0.52
N ARG A 118 -1.29 -11.60 -0.78
CA ARG A 118 -1.94 -10.67 -1.69
C ARG A 118 -2.48 -11.37 -2.92
N VAL A 119 -3.75 -11.13 -3.20
CA VAL A 119 -4.42 -11.49 -4.44
C VAL A 119 -5.04 -10.22 -5.04
N ASP A 120 -4.72 -9.86 -6.28
CA ASP A 120 -5.34 -8.70 -6.93
C ASP A 120 -6.03 -9.11 -8.25
N LEU A 121 -7.35 -8.98 -8.26
CA LEU A 121 -8.25 -9.35 -9.36
C LEU A 121 -8.98 -8.14 -9.92
N SER A 122 -8.45 -6.94 -9.69
CA SER A 122 -9.07 -5.70 -10.17
C SER A 122 -9.21 -5.69 -11.71
N ALA A 123 -10.18 -4.94 -12.23
CA ALA A 123 -10.49 -4.83 -13.65
C ALA A 123 -10.85 -6.17 -14.33
N ASN A 124 -11.39 -7.14 -13.58
CA ASN A 124 -12.03 -8.32 -14.15
C ASN A 124 -13.55 -8.19 -14.03
N GLU A 125 -14.18 -7.66 -15.07
CA GLU A 125 -15.62 -7.33 -15.10
C GLU A 125 -16.53 -8.56 -14.94
N TYR A 126 -16.07 -9.75 -15.33
CA TYR A 126 -16.86 -10.99 -15.26
C TYR A 126 -16.83 -11.68 -13.89
N ILE A 127 -16.14 -11.10 -12.90
CA ILE A 127 -16.25 -11.54 -11.51
C ILE A 127 -17.54 -10.96 -10.93
N SER A 128 -18.53 -11.82 -10.74
CA SER A 128 -19.83 -11.46 -10.18
C SER A 128 -19.92 -11.85 -8.70
N TRP A 129 -21.13 -11.77 -8.14
CA TRP A 129 -21.42 -12.18 -6.77
C TRP A 129 -20.90 -13.58 -6.41
N SER A 130 -21.01 -14.55 -7.33
CA SER A 130 -20.56 -15.93 -7.06
C SER A 130 -19.05 -16.02 -6.85
N GLY A 131 -18.26 -15.36 -7.71
CA GLY A 131 -16.80 -15.28 -7.53
C GLY A 131 -16.43 -14.54 -6.25
N ALA A 132 -17.18 -13.49 -5.91
CA ALA A 132 -16.97 -12.75 -4.67
C ALA A 132 -17.21 -13.59 -3.42
N MET A 133 -18.20 -14.50 -3.41
CA MET A 133 -18.42 -15.41 -2.26
C MET A 133 -17.27 -16.38 -2.06
N CYS A 134 -16.64 -16.86 -3.13
CA CYS A 134 -15.41 -17.65 -3.01
C CYS A 134 -14.28 -16.84 -2.35
N LEU A 135 -14.17 -15.55 -2.68
CA LEU A 135 -13.17 -14.67 -2.06
C LEU A 135 -13.48 -14.34 -0.60
N VAL A 136 -14.77 -14.23 -0.23
CA VAL A 136 -15.20 -14.13 1.17
C VAL A 136 -14.78 -15.36 1.96
N GLU A 137 -14.99 -16.55 1.40
CA GLU A 137 -14.52 -17.81 2.01
C GLU A 137 -13.00 -17.81 2.19
N LEU A 138 -12.25 -17.40 1.16
CA LEU A 138 -10.79 -17.32 1.20
C LEU A 138 -10.30 -16.48 2.38
N VAL A 139 -10.79 -15.24 2.53
CA VAL A 139 -10.29 -14.32 3.56
C VAL A 139 -10.73 -14.70 4.97
N LEU A 140 -11.79 -15.50 5.12
CA LEU A 140 -12.22 -16.04 6.41
C LEU A 140 -11.42 -17.27 6.83
N ARG A 141 -11.03 -18.12 5.87
CA ARG A 141 -10.39 -19.41 6.14
C ARG A 141 -8.86 -19.36 6.10
N ASN A 142 -8.27 -18.45 5.32
CA ASN A 142 -6.83 -18.25 5.28
C ASN A 142 -6.43 -16.88 5.89
N PRO A 143 -5.96 -16.84 7.15
CA PRO A 143 -5.55 -15.61 7.81
C PRO A 143 -4.25 -15.00 7.25
N HIS A 144 -3.53 -15.71 6.37
CA HIS A 144 -2.36 -15.12 5.68
C HIS A 144 -2.77 -14.09 4.62
N ILE A 145 -3.99 -14.19 4.07
CA ILE A 145 -4.49 -13.26 3.06
C ILE A 145 -4.84 -11.93 3.72
N THR A 146 -4.01 -10.91 3.46
CA THR A 146 -4.10 -9.56 4.01
C THR A 146 -4.55 -8.53 2.97
N TYR A 147 -4.70 -8.95 1.70
CA TYR A 147 -5.24 -8.11 0.63
C TYR A 147 -5.97 -8.92 -0.44
N VAL A 148 -7.16 -8.45 -0.83
CA VAL A 148 -7.88 -8.90 -2.03
C VAL A 148 -8.35 -7.69 -2.83
N GLY A 149 -7.85 -7.52 -4.05
CA GLY A 149 -8.23 -6.41 -4.94
C GLY A 149 -9.37 -6.78 -5.88
N LEU A 150 -10.43 -5.96 -5.90
CA LEU A 150 -11.64 -6.17 -6.73
C LEU A 150 -12.14 -4.88 -7.40
N ARG A 151 -11.29 -3.84 -7.50
CA ARG A 151 -11.70 -2.57 -8.11
C ARG A 151 -12.12 -2.81 -9.56
N SER A 152 -13.11 -2.08 -10.05
CA SER A 152 -13.59 -2.22 -11.44
C SER A 152 -14.05 -3.64 -11.81
N SER A 153 -14.60 -4.38 -10.84
CA SER A 153 -15.36 -5.63 -11.08
C SER A 153 -16.87 -5.35 -11.02
N THR A 154 -17.70 -6.35 -11.30
CA THR A 154 -19.17 -6.24 -11.13
C THR A 154 -19.65 -6.61 -9.72
N VAL A 155 -18.72 -6.78 -8.78
CA VAL A 155 -19.02 -7.10 -7.38
C VAL A 155 -19.60 -5.88 -6.67
N ALA A 156 -20.67 -6.10 -5.90
CA ALA A 156 -21.31 -5.06 -5.10
C ALA A 156 -20.33 -4.46 -4.07
N ALA A 157 -20.37 -3.13 -3.90
CA ALA A 157 -19.43 -2.40 -3.04
C ALA A 157 -19.47 -2.86 -1.57
N GLU A 158 -20.63 -3.30 -1.10
CA GLU A 158 -20.81 -3.84 0.25
C GLU A 158 -19.99 -5.12 0.47
N ILE A 159 -19.90 -5.97 -0.55
CA ILE A 159 -19.14 -7.23 -0.49
C ILE A 159 -17.65 -6.93 -0.57
N VAL A 160 -17.23 -6.01 -1.45
CA VAL A 160 -15.84 -5.54 -1.51
C VAL A 160 -15.41 -4.97 -0.16
N GLY A 161 -16.23 -4.11 0.45
CA GLY A 161 -15.95 -3.55 1.77
C GLY A 161 -15.89 -4.60 2.88
N ALA A 162 -16.70 -5.67 2.81
CA ALA A 162 -16.62 -6.79 3.76
C ALA A 162 -15.32 -7.59 3.63
N ILE A 163 -14.87 -7.84 2.39
CA ILE A 163 -13.59 -8.49 2.08
C ILE A 163 -12.43 -7.61 2.57
N GLU A 164 -12.45 -6.31 2.30
CA GLU A 164 -11.45 -5.35 2.78
C GLU A 164 -11.39 -5.32 4.31
N ALA A 165 -12.54 -5.23 4.98
CA ALA A 165 -12.60 -5.26 6.43
C ALA A 165 -12.01 -6.55 7.02
N GLN A 166 -12.29 -7.70 6.40
CA GLN A 166 -11.76 -8.99 6.86
C GLN A 166 -10.26 -9.13 6.62
N THR A 167 -9.77 -8.72 5.44
CA THR A 167 -8.32 -8.72 5.14
C THR A 167 -7.55 -7.76 6.05
N ARG A 168 -8.15 -6.63 6.47
CA ARG A 168 -7.57 -5.78 7.52
C ARG A 168 -7.48 -6.47 8.88
N ARG A 169 -8.50 -7.23 9.29
CA ARG A 169 -8.43 -8.05 10.52
C ARG A 169 -7.32 -9.09 10.43
N ASN A 170 -7.16 -9.73 9.28
CA ASN A 170 -6.07 -10.67 9.03
C ASN A 170 -4.70 -9.99 9.17
N ALA A 171 -4.53 -8.80 8.57
CA ALA A 171 -3.30 -8.02 8.67
C ALA A 171 -2.93 -7.66 10.12
N VAL A 172 -3.91 -7.20 10.92
CA VAL A 172 -3.74 -6.89 12.34
C VAL A 172 -3.40 -8.14 13.15
N SER A 173 -4.15 -9.23 12.95
CA SER A 173 -3.93 -10.50 13.65
C SER A 173 -2.52 -11.02 13.39
N ARG A 174 -2.09 -10.98 12.13
CA ARG A 174 -0.77 -11.42 11.69
C ARG A 174 0.35 -10.58 12.30
N PHE A 175 0.22 -9.25 12.24
CA PHE A 175 1.19 -8.34 12.86
C PHE A 175 1.40 -8.66 14.34
N ARG A 176 0.29 -8.94 15.06
CA ARG A 176 0.34 -9.35 16.48
C ARG A 176 0.95 -10.74 16.67
N SER A 177 0.60 -11.73 15.84
CA SER A 177 1.12 -13.10 15.96
C SER A 177 2.60 -13.21 15.64
N GLU A 178 3.12 -12.38 14.73
CA GLU A 178 4.55 -12.29 14.39
C GLU A 178 5.37 -11.60 15.51
N GLY A 179 4.71 -11.11 16.57
CA GLY A 179 5.37 -10.39 17.66
C GLY A 179 5.96 -9.05 17.23
N LEU A 180 5.55 -8.53 16.07
CA LEU A 180 5.96 -7.22 15.58
C LEU A 180 5.41 -6.14 16.52
N LYS A 181 6.18 -5.06 16.66
CA LYS A 181 5.86 -3.93 17.54
C LYS A 181 5.91 -2.65 16.73
N ARG A 182 5.16 -1.64 17.17
CA ARG A 182 5.25 -0.27 16.65
C ARG A 182 6.72 0.14 16.58
N SER A 183 7.18 0.51 15.39
CA SER A 183 8.57 0.81 15.08
C SER A 183 8.60 2.10 14.30
N LEU A 184 8.92 3.18 15.00
CA LEU A 184 8.86 4.53 14.45
C LEU A 184 10.08 4.84 13.57
N PRO A 185 9.93 5.63 12.50
CA PRO A 185 11.06 6.11 11.72
C PRO A 185 11.99 6.97 12.57
N VAL A 186 13.30 6.77 12.41
CA VAL A 186 14.36 7.50 13.13
C VAL A 186 15.01 8.62 12.29
N HIS A 187 14.51 8.82 11.08
CA HIS A 187 15.01 9.85 10.16
C HIS A 187 14.79 11.26 10.73
N PRO A 188 15.72 12.22 10.51
CA PRO A 188 15.60 13.59 11.01
C PRO A 188 14.24 14.24 10.73
N THR A 189 13.71 14.08 9.52
CA THR A 189 12.37 14.58 9.16
C THR A 189 11.27 14.08 10.09
N ALA A 190 11.26 12.78 10.44
CA ALA A 190 10.27 12.23 11.36
C ALA A 190 10.43 12.82 12.78
N VAL A 191 11.67 13.03 13.22
CA VAL A 191 11.96 13.68 14.51
C VAL A 191 11.43 15.12 14.52
N HIS A 192 11.64 15.88 13.43
CA HIS A 192 11.14 17.26 13.29
C HIS A 192 9.62 17.33 13.28
N ILE A 193 8.95 16.42 12.57
CA ILE A 193 7.49 16.33 12.56
C ILE A 193 6.95 16.17 13.99
N ARG A 194 7.54 15.27 14.78
CA ARG A 194 7.15 15.06 16.18
C ARG A 194 7.47 16.26 17.08
N ALA A 195 8.58 16.96 16.83
CA ALA A 195 8.94 18.18 17.55
C ALA A 195 7.91 19.31 17.30
N LEU A 196 7.51 19.51 16.04
CA LEU A 196 6.47 20.47 15.67
C LEU A 196 5.11 20.11 16.27
N LYS A 197 4.73 18.83 16.27
CA LYS A 197 3.50 18.37 16.94
C LYS A 197 3.51 18.71 18.43
N ARG A 198 4.62 18.46 19.14
CA ARG A 198 4.76 18.84 20.56
C ARG A 198 4.67 20.35 20.77
N LEU A 199 5.29 21.15 19.89
CA LEU A 199 5.19 22.61 19.93
C LEU A 199 3.74 23.06 19.80
N PHE A 200 2.98 22.46 18.87
CA PHE A 200 1.54 22.70 18.72
C PHE A 200 0.78 22.33 20.00
N GLU A 201 1.00 21.13 20.54
CA GLU A 201 0.33 20.62 21.75
C GLU A 201 0.54 21.52 22.97
N MET A 202 1.72 22.13 23.10
CA MET A 202 2.02 23.07 24.19
C MET A 202 1.25 24.39 24.12
N HIS A 203 0.81 24.80 22.92
CA HIS A 203 0.20 26.13 22.68
C HIS A 203 -1.28 26.05 22.33
N GLN A 204 -1.80 24.87 22.04
CA GLN A 204 -3.17 24.69 21.59
C GLN A 204 -4.19 24.90 22.72
N GLN A 205 -5.31 25.51 22.37
CA GLN A 205 -6.49 25.62 23.20
C GLN A 205 -7.67 25.05 22.41
N HIS A 206 -8.36 24.05 22.97
CA HIS A 206 -9.50 23.38 22.31
C HIS A 206 -9.18 22.81 20.91
N GLY A 207 -7.96 22.29 20.73
CA GLY A 207 -7.49 21.69 19.49
C GLY A 207 -7.00 22.69 18.45
N GLN A 208 -6.85 23.97 18.80
CA GLN A 208 -6.49 25.02 17.85
C GLN A 208 -5.41 25.98 18.38
N VAL A 209 -4.63 26.54 17.47
CA VAL A 209 -3.63 27.60 17.73
C VAL A 209 -3.85 28.80 16.83
N THR A 210 -3.31 29.96 17.19
CA THR A 210 -3.33 31.14 16.33
C THR A 210 -2.27 31.03 15.22
N ALA A 211 -2.51 31.68 14.07
CA ALA A 211 -1.57 31.71 12.95
C ALA A 211 -0.18 32.32 13.29
N SER A 212 -0.05 33.02 14.43
CA SER A 212 1.24 33.47 14.95
C SER A 212 2.19 32.31 15.27
N LEU A 213 1.68 31.14 15.65
CA LEU A 213 2.52 29.98 15.98
C LEU A 213 3.30 29.46 14.76
N LEU A 214 2.86 29.74 13.53
CA LEU A 214 3.59 29.37 12.32
C LEU A 214 4.99 30.00 12.28
N GLU A 215 5.18 31.18 12.88
CA GLU A 215 6.52 31.80 12.95
C GLU A 215 7.43 31.00 13.89
N SER A 216 6.94 30.68 15.08
CA SER A 216 7.68 29.86 16.04
C SER A 216 7.96 28.46 15.51
N GLY A 217 7.01 27.85 14.79
CA GLY A 217 7.22 26.55 14.14
C GLY A 217 8.26 26.62 13.02
N PHE A 218 8.28 27.69 12.23
CA PHE A 218 9.30 27.90 11.20
C PHE A 218 10.69 28.16 11.80
N GLU A 219 10.76 28.94 12.88
CA GLU A 219 11.99 29.13 13.65
C GLU A 219 12.52 27.81 14.21
N GLU A 220 11.63 26.94 14.71
CA GLU A 220 12.00 25.60 15.18
C GLU A 220 12.59 24.77 14.04
N LEU A 221 11.96 24.76 12.86
CA LEU A 221 12.49 24.07 11.66
C LEU A 221 13.89 24.58 11.27
N LEU A 222 14.14 25.88 11.34
CA LEU A 222 15.46 26.45 11.06
C LEU A 222 16.48 26.09 12.14
N ARG A 223 16.08 26.07 13.42
CA ARG A 223 16.95 25.66 14.52
C ARG A 223 17.39 24.20 14.36
N ASP A 224 16.43 23.34 14.09
CA ASP A 224 16.62 21.91 13.95
C ASP A 224 17.46 21.53 12.72
N SER A 225 17.35 22.30 11.64
CA SER A 225 18.19 22.14 10.45
C SER A 225 19.55 22.86 10.55
N GLY A 226 19.87 23.50 11.67
CA GLY A 226 21.13 24.24 11.87
C GLY A 226 21.21 25.57 11.09
N ARG A 227 20.07 26.07 10.60
CA ARG A 227 19.93 27.24 9.73
C ARG A 227 19.34 28.46 10.43
N THR A 228 19.43 28.56 11.76
CA THR A 228 18.88 29.68 12.54
C THR A 228 19.36 31.05 12.04
N GLY A 229 20.59 31.14 11.54
CA GLY A 229 21.15 32.37 10.98
C GLY A 229 20.42 32.88 9.74
N GLU A 230 19.63 32.05 9.07
CA GLU A 230 18.90 32.41 7.85
C GLU A 230 17.52 33.02 8.11
N LEU A 231 17.07 33.11 9.37
CA LEU A 231 15.74 33.61 9.71
C LEU A 231 15.44 34.99 9.09
N HIS A 232 16.45 35.86 9.05
CA HIS A 232 16.35 37.20 8.45
C HIS A 232 16.04 37.18 6.94
N LEU A 233 16.33 36.09 6.23
CA LEU A 233 16.05 35.93 4.79
C LEU A 233 14.55 35.66 4.52
N PHE A 234 13.80 35.22 5.54
CA PHE A 234 12.40 34.77 5.39
C PHE A 234 11.37 35.73 6.01
N THR A 235 11.82 36.66 6.85
CA THR A 235 10.94 37.50 7.69
C THR A 235 10.08 38.48 6.89
N GLU A 236 10.59 39.10 5.83
CA GLU A 236 9.83 40.17 5.14
C GLU A 236 8.88 39.67 4.05
N LYS A 237 9.19 38.57 3.36
CA LYS A 237 8.42 38.11 2.19
C LYS A 237 7.78 36.73 2.36
N TYR A 238 8.39 35.85 3.16
CA TYR A 238 7.94 34.47 3.28
C TYR A 238 6.91 34.29 4.40
N LEU A 239 7.20 34.78 5.62
CA LEU A 239 6.28 34.63 6.76
C LEU A 239 4.88 35.23 6.52
N PRO A 240 4.73 36.43 5.91
CA PRO A 240 3.40 36.94 5.57
C PRO A 240 2.64 36.04 4.59
N LYS A 241 3.33 35.46 3.61
CA LYS A 241 2.74 34.52 2.65
C LYS A 241 2.34 33.20 3.31
N LEU A 242 3.16 32.69 4.23
CA LEU A 242 2.87 31.50 5.01
C LEU A 242 1.61 31.70 5.87
N LYS A 243 1.50 32.84 6.56
CA LYS A 243 0.31 33.21 7.33
C LYS A 243 -0.92 33.40 6.45
N ALA A 244 -0.77 33.95 5.25
CA ALA A 244 -1.87 34.14 4.31
C ALA A 244 -2.43 32.81 3.75
N ARG A 245 -1.66 31.71 3.78
CA ARG A 245 -2.11 30.37 3.41
C ARG A 245 -2.94 29.69 4.52
N ALA A 246 -2.92 30.24 5.73
CA ALA A 246 -3.61 29.64 6.85
C ALA A 246 -5.14 29.83 6.72
N PRO A 247 -5.95 28.81 7.08
CA PRO A 247 -7.40 28.92 7.06
C PRO A 247 -7.89 30.03 7.98
N SER A 248 -9.06 30.60 7.68
CA SER A 248 -9.70 31.61 8.53
C SER A 248 -10.09 31.00 9.88
N GLY A 249 -9.53 31.50 10.97
CA GLY A 249 -9.80 31.03 12.33
C GLY A 249 -8.56 30.45 13.01
N GLY A 250 -8.78 29.52 13.96
CA GLY A 250 -7.70 28.77 14.61
C GLY A 250 -7.17 27.65 13.70
N LEU A 251 -5.86 27.39 13.78
CA LEU A 251 -5.20 26.32 13.05
C LEU A 251 -5.30 25.01 13.83
N THR A 252 -5.70 23.93 13.15
CA THR A 252 -5.55 22.57 13.68
C THR A 252 -4.10 22.11 13.57
N CYS A 253 -3.78 20.98 14.21
CA CYS A 253 -2.44 20.37 14.13
C CYS A 253 -2.08 20.02 12.67
N GLU A 254 -3.03 19.50 11.90
CA GLU A 254 -2.82 19.16 10.50
C GLU A 254 -2.54 20.39 9.64
N ALA A 255 -3.31 21.47 9.82
CA ALA A 255 -3.07 22.73 9.13
C ALA A 255 -1.70 23.31 9.47
N PHE A 256 -1.33 23.29 10.75
CA PHE A 256 -0.02 23.72 11.22
C PHE A 256 1.12 22.92 10.57
N LEU A 257 1.04 21.59 10.57
CA LEU A 257 2.05 20.71 10.00
C LEU A 257 2.15 20.84 8.47
N VAL A 258 1.03 20.80 7.76
CA VAL A 258 0.99 20.91 6.28
C VAL A 258 1.62 22.23 5.82
N LEU A 259 1.26 23.35 6.45
CA LEU A 259 1.77 24.66 6.05
C LEU A 259 3.28 24.80 6.27
N LEU A 260 3.81 24.19 7.33
CA LEU A 260 5.24 24.26 7.68
C LEU A 260 6.10 23.28 6.90
N LEU A 261 5.63 22.06 6.70
CA LEU A 261 6.43 20.95 6.17
C LEU A 261 6.35 20.81 4.65
N ILE A 262 5.31 21.35 4.02
CA ILE A 262 5.06 21.20 2.59
C ILE A 262 5.06 22.58 1.94
N ASP A 263 6.13 22.87 1.20
CA ASP A 263 6.32 24.18 0.60
C ASP A 263 5.22 24.45 -0.45
N GLY A 264 4.73 25.68 -0.49
CA GLY A 264 3.69 26.09 -1.43
C GLY A 264 2.28 25.50 -1.20
N SER A 265 2.09 24.48 -0.35
CA SER A 265 0.78 23.84 -0.16
C SER A 265 -0.27 24.71 0.57
N SER A 266 -1.49 24.77 0.08
CA SER A 266 -2.63 25.21 0.90
C SER A 266 -3.12 24.08 1.78
N TYR A 267 -3.67 24.40 2.95
CA TYR A 267 -4.43 23.41 3.72
C TYR A 267 -5.79 23.16 3.06
N ASP A 268 -6.08 21.90 2.80
CA ASP A 268 -7.34 21.39 2.27
C ASP A 268 -7.92 20.37 3.24
N GLU A 269 -9.00 20.77 3.91
CA GLU A 269 -9.72 19.96 4.88
C GLU A 269 -10.31 18.70 4.25
N THR A 270 -10.70 18.74 2.96
CA THR A 270 -11.29 17.60 2.26
C THR A 270 -10.26 16.49 2.09
N THR A 271 -9.05 16.84 1.62
CA THR A 271 -7.92 15.90 1.53
C THR A 271 -7.56 15.33 2.89
N VAL A 272 -7.48 16.16 3.94
CA VAL A 272 -7.17 15.67 5.30
C VAL A 272 -8.25 14.72 5.82
N ALA A 273 -9.53 15.02 5.62
CA ALA A 273 -10.63 14.15 6.03
C ALA A 273 -10.58 12.78 5.33
N MET A 274 -10.28 12.77 4.03
CA MET A 274 -10.04 11.53 3.27
C MET A 274 -8.86 10.74 3.84
N LEU A 275 -7.73 11.39 4.09
CA LEU A 275 -6.54 10.75 4.67
C LEU A 275 -6.81 10.18 6.06
N LYS A 276 -7.57 10.89 6.92
CA LYS A 276 -7.99 10.38 8.24
C LYS A 276 -8.80 9.10 8.12
N ARG A 277 -9.74 9.06 7.17
CA ARG A 277 -10.56 7.88 6.91
C ARG A 277 -9.70 6.69 6.49
N VAL A 278 -8.77 6.88 5.57
CA VAL A 278 -7.89 5.80 5.08
C VAL A 278 -6.90 5.37 6.17
N PHE A 279 -6.30 6.29 6.92
CA PHE A 279 -5.44 5.97 8.05
C PHE A 279 -6.16 5.11 9.10
N THR A 280 -7.38 5.50 9.46
CA THR A 280 -8.23 4.74 10.39
C THR A 280 -8.52 3.33 9.87
N MET A 281 -8.80 3.20 8.57
CA MET A 281 -9.07 1.91 7.93
C MET A 281 -7.86 0.97 7.94
N PHE A 282 -6.65 1.52 7.82
CA PHE A 282 -5.39 0.77 7.84
C PHE A 282 -4.75 0.67 9.24
N ASN A 283 -5.38 1.22 10.27
CA ASN A 283 -4.84 1.22 11.62
C ASN A 283 -4.52 -0.20 12.10
N MET A 284 -3.29 -0.38 12.59
CA MET A 284 -2.75 -1.66 13.05
C MET A 284 -3.08 -1.97 14.50
N ASP A 285 -3.61 -0.99 15.23
CA ASP A 285 -4.09 -1.20 16.59
C ASP A 285 -5.57 -0.78 16.75
N PRO A 286 -6.53 -1.65 16.37
CA PRO A 286 -7.94 -1.33 16.50
C PRO A 286 -8.44 -1.24 17.95
N SER A 287 -7.58 -1.46 18.96
CA SER A 287 -7.97 -1.36 20.38
C SER A 287 -7.87 0.06 20.94
N VAL A 288 -7.20 0.97 20.23
CA VAL A 288 -7.01 2.34 20.70
C VAL A 288 -8.32 3.15 20.59
N PRO A 289 -8.67 3.98 21.58
CA PRO A 289 -9.90 4.78 21.54
C PRO A 289 -9.94 5.79 20.40
N ASP A 290 -8.79 6.41 20.09
CA ASP A 290 -8.65 7.35 18.98
C ASP A 290 -7.56 6.86 18.01
N PRO A 291 -7.96 6.26 16.87
CA PRO A 291 -7.03 5.81 15.85
C PRO A 291 -6.12 6.92 15.32
N ILE A 292 -6.56 8.18 15.31
CA ILE A 292 -5.76 9.29 14.77
C ILE A 292 -4.64 9.67 15.74
N SER A 293 -4.92 9.69 17.04
CA SER A 293 -3.94 10.10 18.04
C SER A 293 -3.00 8.97 18.46
N ASP A 294 -3.53 7.75 18.59
CA ASP A 294 -2.82 6.61 19.20
C ASP A 294 -2.55 5.46 18.22
N GLY A 295 -3.19 5.48 17.06
CA GLY A 295 -3.03 4.47 16.01
C GLY A 295 -1.80 4.68 15.14
N TYR A 296 -1.53 3.68 14.30
CA TYR A 296 -0.40 3.67 13.38
C TYR A 296 -0.67 2.74 12.20
N VAL A 297 -0.03 3.02 11.06
CA VAL A 297 -0.12 2.21 9.84
C VAL A 297 1.22 1.61 9.48
N LEU A 298 1.24 0.52 8.70
CA LEU A 298 2.49 -0.08 8.22
C LEU A 298 2.95 0.54 6.90
N VAL A 299 4.25 0.78 6.78
CA VAL A 299 4.85 1.30 5.55
C VAL A 299 4.73 0.32 4.38
N ARG A 300 4.73 -1.00 4.64
CA ARG A 300 4.50 -2.00 3.58
C ARG A 300 3.12 -1.87 2.92
N ASP A 301 2.13 -1.37 3.66
CA ASP A 301 0.75 -1.19 3.17
C ASP A 301 0.60 0.12 2.38
N MET A 302 1.66 0.93 2.24
CA MET A 302 1.60 2.27 1.63
C MET A 302 1.03 2.24 0.20
N ALA A 303 1.40 1.26 -0.62
CA ALA A 303 0.87 1.15 -1.96
C ALA A 303 -0.66 0.95 -1.96
N ASP A 304 -1.18 0.15 -1.02
CA ASP A 304 -2.61 -0.07 -0.86
C ASP A 304 -3.32 1.14 -0.29
N ILE A 305 -2.72 1.79 0.70
CA ILE A 305 -3.22 3.04 1.27
C ILE A 305 -3.37 4.10 0.16
N MET A 306 -2.31 4.35 -0.62
CA MET A 306 -2.34 5.32 -1.72
C MET A 306 -3.36 4.93 -2.79
N THR A 307 -3.59 3.64 -3.00
CA THR A 307 -4.66 3.19 -3.91
C THR A 307 -6.05 3.61 -3.43
N HIS A 308 -6.31 3.61 -2.12
CA HIS A 308 -7.59 4.08 -1.57
C HIS A 308 -7.73 5.60 -1.59
N VAL A 309 -6.61 6.32 -1.48
CA VAL A 309 -6.57 7.79 -1.53
C VAL A 309 -6.75 8.30 -2.96
N TYR A 310 -6.06 7.69 -3.93
CA TYR A 310 -5.94 8.22 -5.30
C TYR A 310 -6.68 7.39 -6.36
N GLY A 311 -7.28 6.24 -5.99
CA GLY A 311 -8.03 5.36 -6.88
C GLY A 311 -7.16 4.44 -7.77
N SER A 312 -5.86 4.70 -7.87
CA SER A 312 -4.90 3.89 -8.62
C SER A 312 -3.72 3.46 -7.77
N ARG A 313 -3.21 2.25 -8.01
CA ARG A 313 -1.99 1.78 -7.34
C ARG A 313 -0.78 2.57 -7.84
N PRO A 314 0.01 3.18 -6.94
CA PRO A 314 1.24 3.87 -7.34
C PRO A 314 2.28 2.88 -7.89
N SER A 315 3.24 3.36 -8.66
CA SER A 315 4.36 2.52 -9.12
C SER A 315 5.31 2.16 -7.96
N ASP A 316 6.18 1.16 -8.14
CA ASP A 316 7.16 0.83 -7.10
C ASP A 316 8.18 1.97 -6.86
N ALA A 317 8.49 2.72 -7.93
CA ALA A 317 9.35 3.91 -7.85
C ALA A 317 8.69 5.00 -7.00
N ASP A 318 7.39 5.21 -7.18
CA ASP A 318 6.57 6.14 -6.40
C ASP A 318 6.55 5.76 -4.91
N VAL A 319 6.30 4.47 -4.62
CA VAL A 319 6.30 3.96 -3.24
C VAL A 319 7.69 4.12 -2.62
N THR A 320 8.75 3.87 -3.38
CA THR A 320 10.13 4.04 -2.92
C THR A 320 10.46 5.51 -2.64
N ALA A 321 10.01 6.43 -3.50
CA ALA A 321 10.17 7.86 -3.28
C ALA A 321 9.46 8.32 -1.99
N LEU A 322 8.25 7.81 -1.72
CA LEU A 322 7.53 8.07 -0.48
C LEU A 322 8.28 7.53 0.75
N LYS A 323 8.76 6.29 0.70
CA LYS A 323 9.57 5.68 1.77
C LYS A 323 10.84 6.49 2.07
N HIS A 324 11.49 7.01 1.03
CA HIS A 324 12.69 7.83 1.15
C HIS A 324 12.45 9.15 1.91
N ARG A 325 11.25 9.75 1.82
CA ARG A 325 10.93 11.02 2.52
C ARG A 325 11.11 10.93 4.04
N LEU A 326 10.91 9.75 4.62
CA LEU A 326 11.10 9.47 6.05
C LEU A 326 12.26 8.50 6.32
N GLY A 327 13.16 8.30 5.36
CA GLY A 327 14.30 7.38 5.49
C GLY A 327 13.89 5.95 5.85
N VAL A 328 12.70 5.51 5.43
CA VAL A 328 12.19 4.19 5.77
C VAL A 328 12.77 3.16 4.82
N THR A 329 13.50 2.20 5.37
CA THR A 329 14.07 1.07 4.62
C THR A 329 13.44 -0.26 4.98
N SER A 330 12.73 -0.34 6.11
CA SER A 330 12.10 -1.57 6.60
C SER A 330 10.61 -1.56 6.34
N ASP A 331 10.10 -2.68 5.82
CA ASP A 331 8.66 -2.90 5.62
C ASP A 331 7.89 -3.09 6.94
N THR A 332 8.60 -3.28 8.05
CA THR A 332 8.02 -3.34 9.41
C THR A 332 7.92 -1.98 10.10
N THR A 333 8.43 -0.91 9.49
CA THR A 333 8.31 0.44 10.04
C THR A 333 6.85 0.88 10.03
N THR A 334 6.44 1.53 11.10
CA THR A 334 5.10 2.07 11.31
C THR A 334 5.11 3.57 11.26
N LEU A 335 4.08 4.17 10.69
CA LEU A 335 3.88 5.62 10.67
C LEU A 335 2.72 6.02 11.59
N ASP A 336 2.96 7.03 12.39
CA ASP A 336 1.91 7.73 13.13
C ASP A 336 1.17 8.69 12.20
N TRP A 337 0.05 9.26 12.65
CA TRP A 337 -0.80 10.13 11.84
C TRP A 337 -0.04 11.30 11.21
N GLU A 338 0.79 12.01 11.98
CA GLU A 338 1.55 13.16 11.50
C GLU A 338 2.59 12.81 10.42
N GLU A 339 3.19 11.63 10.52
CA GLU A 339 4.17 11.11 9.57
C GLU A 339 3.49 10.63 8.30
N PHE A 340 2.38 9.90 8.48
CA PHE A 340 1.52 9.49 7.38
C PHE A 340 1.00 10.71 6.61
N LEU A 341 0.49 11.72 7.32
CA LEU A 341 0.01 12.97 6.73
C LEU A 341 1.11 13.63 5.91
N TYR A 342 2.31 13.78 6.46
CA TYR A 342 3.43 14.38 5.72
C TYR A 342 3.75 13.62 4.42
N VAL A 343 3.72 12.29 4.44
CA VAL A 343 4.03 11.47 3.27
C VAL A 343 2.89 11.47 2.24
N ALA A 344 1.65 11.37 2.70
CA ALA A 344 0.48 11.12 1.87
C ALA A 344 -0.28 12.39 1.43
N TYR A 345 -0.05 13.54 2.08
CA TYR A 345 -0.74 14.79 1.78
C TYR A 345 -0.36 15.44 0.44
N PRO A 346 0.92 15.47 0.01
CA PRO A 346 1.24 15.92 -1.34
C PRO A 346 0.45 15.11 -2.36
N HIS A 347 -0.11 15.76 -3.38
CA HIS A 347 -1.15 15.23 -4.30
C HIS A 347 -0.70 14.02 -5.14
N GLY A 348 -0.48 12.89 -4.49
CA GLY A 348 0.01 11.67 -5.07
C GLY A 348 1.53 11.54 -5.00
N PRO A 349 2.06 10.41 -5.47
CA PRO A 349 3.49 10.26 -5.65
C PRO A 349 3.92 11.02 -6.89
N THR A 350 4.37 12.24 -6.68
CA THR A 350 5.00 13.06 -7.72
C THR A 350 6.51 13.03 -7.51
N ALA A 351 7.22 12.58 -8.55
CA ALA A 351 8.67 12.76 -8.61
C ALA A 351 8.95 14.26 -8.68
N GLY A 352 9.63 14.81 -7.66
CA GLY A 352 10.10 16.19 -7.66
C GLY A 352 9.31 17.19 -6.82
N ASP A 353 8.43 16.75 -5.91
CA ASP A 353 7.83 17.66 -4.93
C ASP A 353 8.91 18.41 -4.13
N ARG A 354 8.81 19.75 -4.11
CA ARG A 354 9.68 20.61 -3.32
C ARG A 354 9.24 20.56 -1.87
N LEU A 355 9.93 19.72 -1.09
CA LEU A 355 9.80 19.69 0.37
C LEU A 355 10.27 21.03 0.96
N CYS A 356 9.56 21.54 1.96
CA CYS A 356 10.04 22.68 2.73
C CYS A 356 11.36 22.27 3.41
N CYS A 357 12.46 22.88 2.97
CA CYS A 357 13.71 23.01 3.71
C CYS A 357 14.48 21.70 4.03
N MET A 358 15.06 21.05 3.01
CA MET A 358 16.43 20.48 3.15
C MET A 358 17.32 20.66 1.90
N THR A 359 16.79 21.15 0.77
CA THR A 359 17.60 21.45 -0.45
C THR A 359 17.25 22.76 -1.17
N CYS A 360 16.58 23.71 -0.51
CA CYS A 360 16.26 24.99 -1.14
C CYS A 360 17.46 25.94 -1.15
N THR A 361 18.38 25.72 -2.09
CA THR A 361 19.00 26.85 -2.78
C THR A 361 17.85 27.64 -3.44
N PRO A 362 17.78 28.96 -3.32
CA PRO A 362 16.72 29.74 -3.96
C PRO A 362 16.92 29.67 -5.48
N LEU A 363 16.25 28.74 -6.15
CA LEU A 363 16.15 28.77 -7.60
C LEU A 363 15.04 29.76 -7.94
N ALA A 364 15.46 30.89 -8.48
CA ALA A 364 14.64 31.80 -9.25
C ALA A 364 14.03 31.00 -10.41
N ASP A 365 12.84 30.46 -10.21
CA ASP A 365 11.73 30.48 -11.16
C ASP A 365 10.65 29.47 -10.74
N THR A 366 9.42 29.93 -10.93
CA THR A 366 8.17 29.20 -10.69
C THR A 366 8.04 28.18 -11.81
N ILE A 367 8.07 26.88 -11.48
CA ILE A 367 7.64 25.85 -12.45
C ILE A 367 6.14 25.69 -12.24
N GLU A 368 5.38 26.25 -13.16
CA GLU A 368 3.95 26.01 -13.30
C GLU A 368 3.72 24.50 -13.48
N VAL A 369 3.03 23.88 -12.54
CA VAL A 369 2.53 22.51 -12.69
C VAL A 369 1.30 22.59 -13.59
N MET A 370 1.45 22.12 -14.83
CA MET A 370 0.33 21.94 -15.75
C MET A 370 -0.60 20.85 -15.20
N HIS A 371 -1.84 21.23 -14.92
CA HIS A 371 -2.94 20.30 -14.71
C HIS A 371 -3.28 19.60 -16.03
N HIS A 372 -3.30 18.26 -16.03
CA HIS A 372 -4.12 17.45 -16.92
C HIS A 372 -4.78 16.34 -16.13
#